data_AF-A0A4R1NP65-F1
#
_entry.id   AF-A0A4R1NP65-F1
#
_cell.length_a   1.000
_cell.length_b   1.000
_cell.length_c   1.000
_cell.angle_alpha   90.00
_cell.angle_beta   90.00
_cell.angle_gamma   90.00
#
_symmetry.space_group_name_H-M   'P 1'
#
loop_
_entity.id
_entity.type
_entity.pdbx_description
1 polymer ?
#
loop_
_entity_poly.entity_id
_entity_poly.type
_entity_poly.pdbx_seq_one_letter_code
_entity_poly.pdbx_strand_id
1 'polypeptide(L)'
;MPINSITEVNRLRAVDINPAIGEVASINDIIKETMAKTTADIHVEKQDIARMMTADNLADPAVVGSIQKSMLEYSNTVAFIGTAARKIVGTAETLLRSS
;
A
#
# COMPACT_ATOMS: atom_id res chain seq x y z
N MET A 1 0.79 -1.10 27.14
CA MET A 1 0.88 -0.16 26.00
C MET A 1 -0.45 0.57 25.93
N PRO A 2 -0.48 1.91 25.91
CA PRO A 2 -1.73 2.64 25.73
C PRO A 2 -2.25 2.41 24.32
N ILE A 3 -3.54 2.10 24.21
CA ILE A 3 -4.25 1.89 22.94
C ILE A 3 -4.79 3.25 22.51
N ASN A 4 -4.30 3.77 21.39
CA ASN A 4 -4.73 5.07 20.88
C ASN A 4 -6.06 4.91 20.11
N SER A 5 -6.98 5.87 20.25
CA SER A 5 -8.21 5.87 19.45
C SER A 5 -7.90 6.08 17.96
N ILE A 6 -8.76 5.59 17.06
CA ILE A 6 -8.55 5.76 15.60
C ILE A 6 -8.46 7.24 15.19
N THR A 7 -9.14 8.13 15.93
CA THR A 7 -9.01 9.58 15.73
C THR A 7 -7.59 10.06 15.98
N GLU A 8 -6.89 9.50 16.97
CA GLU A 8 -5.47 9.78 17.22
C GLU A 8 -4.55 9.13 16.18
N VAL A 9 -4.85 7.91 15.73
CA VAL A 9 -4.11 7.25 14.63
C VAL A 9 -4.17 8.10 13.35
N ASN A 10 -5.35 8.65 13.02
CA ASN A 10 -5.51 9.56 11.89
C ASN A 10 -4.87 10.94 12.11
N ARG A 11 -4.84 11.46 13.35
CA ARG A 11 -4.25 12.76 13.68
C ARG A 11 -2.72 12.76 13.59
N LEU A 12 -2.09 11.61 13.79
CA LEU A 12 -0.64 11.41 13.69
C LEU A 12 -0.14 11.26 12.24
N ARG A 13 -1.03 11.23 11.24
CA ARG A 13 -0.65 11.27 9.82
C ARG A 13 -0.17 12.68 9.45
N ALA A 14 1.10 12.95 9.67
CA ALA A 14 1.76 14.09 9.05
C ALA A 14 1.79 13.87 7.52
N VAL A 15 1.20 14.80 6.76
CA VAL A 15 1.26 14.78 5.31
C VAL A 15 2.62 15.33 4.89
N ASP A 16 3.48 14.48 4.34
CA ASP A 16 4.71 14.94 3.70
C ASP A 16 4.34 15.65 2.39
N ILE A 17 4.61 16.96 2.34
CA ILE A 17 4.35 17.83 1.17
C ILE A 17 5.56 17.97 0.26
N ASN A 18 6.67 17.31 0.56
CA ASN A 18 7.87 17.37 -0.26
C ASN A 18 7.87 16.22 -1.28
N PRO A 19 7.56 16.44 -2.57
CA PRO A 19 7.72 15.39 -3.56
C PRO A 19 9.22 15.08 -3.69
N ALA A 20 9.62 13.88 -3.29
CA ALA A 20 10.96 13.38 -3.58
C ALA A 20 11.09 13.24 -5.11
N ILE A 21 11.63 14.25 -5.77
CA ILE A 21 12.01 14.18 -7.18
C ILE A 21 13.44 13.63 -7.20
N GLY A 22 13.57 12.31 -7.21
CA GLY A 22 14.83 11.65 -7.52
C GLY A 22 15.18 11.88 -8.99
N GLU A 23 16.46 12.15 -9.28
CA GLU A 23 16.95 12.26 -10.66
C GLU A 23 17.02 10.84 -11.26
N VAL A 24 15.98 10.43 -11.98
CA VAL A 24 15.86 9.05 -12.45
C VAL A 24 16.66 8.85 -13.75
N ALA A 25 17.84 8.24 -13.64
CA ALA A 25 18.78 8.09 -14.76
C ALA A 25 18.46 6.91 -15.71
N SER A 26 17.68 5.91 -15.28
CA SER A 26 17.36 4.72 -16.08
C SER A 26 16.00 4.09 -15.75
N ILE A 27 15.46 3.29 -16.67
CA ILE A 27 14.24 2.48 -16.44
C ILE A 27 14.41 1.54 -15.25
N ASN A 28 15.62 1.00 -15.04
CA ASN A 28 15.93 0.15 -13.90
C ASN A 28 15.79 0.92 -12.57
N ASP A 29 16.20 2.19 -12.55
CA ASP A 29 16.06 3.04 -11.37
C ASP A 29 14.60 3.42 -11.11
N ILE A 30 13.84 3.71 -12.18
CA ILE A 30 12.38 3.91 -12.09
C ILE A 30 11.72 2.68 -11.46
N ILE A 31 12.07 1.47 -11.92
CA ILE A 31 11.51 0.22 -11.39
C ILE A 31 11.87 0.06 -9.91
N LYS A 32 13.14 0.24 -9.53
CA LYS A 32 13.59 0.12 -8.14
C LYS A 32 12.91 1.11 -7.22
N GLU A 33 12.85 2.39 -7.62
CA GLU A 33 12.20 3.44 -6.85
C GLU A 33 10.70 3.17 -6.70
N THR A 34 10.03 2.81 -7.80
CA THR A 34 8.60 2.48 -7.78
C THR A 34 8.33 1.26 -6.90
N MET A 35 9.15 0.21 -6.98
CA MET A 35 9.01 -0.97 -6.13
C MET A 35 9.27 -0.66 -4.66
N ALA A 36 10.29 0.13 -4.35
CA ALA A 36 10.60 0.55 -2.99
C ALA A 36 9.45 1.37 -2.39
N LYS A 37 8.94 2.35 -3.14
CA LYS A 37 7.79 3.17 -2.75
C LYS A 37 6.53 2.33 -2.55
N THR A 38 6.18 1.50 -3.53
CA THR A 38 5.01 0.62 -3.47
C THR A 38 5.09 -0.34 -2.27
N THR A 39 6.27 -0.90 -2.01
CA THR A 39 6.48 -1.81 -0.86
C THR A 39 6.35 -1.07 0.47
N ALA A 40 6.90 0.14 0.57
CA ALA A 40 6.76 0.98 1.75
C ALA A 40 5.29 1.33 2.00
N ASP A 41 4.58 1.77 0.96
CA ASP A 41 3.16 2.16 1.04
C ASP A 41 2.28 0.97 1.49
N ILE A 42 2.46 -0.21 0.90
CA ILE A 42 1.75 -1.44 1.30
C ILE A 42 2.05 -1.81 2.76
N HIS A 43 3.29 -1.67 3.20
CA HIS A 43 3.65 -1.97 4.59
C HIS A 43 3.06 -0.97 5.58
N VAL A 44 3.07 0.32 5.26
CA VAL A 44 2.44 1.36 6.06
C VAL A 44 0.94 1.13 6.15
N GLU A 45 0.26 0.90 5.03
CA GLU A 45 -1.18 0.64 4.99
C GLU A 45 -1.55 -0.60 5.81
N LYS A 46 -0.79 -1.70 5.68
CA LYS A 46 -1.00 -2.90 6.49
C LYS A 46 -0.82 -2.62 7.99
N GLN A 47 0.19 -1.84 8.38
CA GLN A 47 0.40 -1.47 9.78
C GLN A 47 -0.72 -0.57 10.30
N ASP A 48 -1.19 0.38 9.50
CA ASP A 48 -2.30 1.25 9.86
C ASP A 48 -3.58 0.45 10.10
N ILE A 49 -3.93 -0.47 9.19
CA ILE A 49 -5.06 -1.39 9.35
C ILE A 49 -4.90 -2.20 10.65
N ALA A 50 -3.70 -2.75 10.91
CA ALA A 50 -3.44 -3.50 12.13
C ALA A 50 -3.62 -2.66 13.41
N ARG A 51 -3.18 -1.39 13.40
CA ARG A 51 -3.41 -0.46 14.52
C ARG A 51 -4.89 -0.16 14.71
N MET A 52 -5.63 0.07 13.63
CA MET A 52 -7.08 0.30 13.69
C MET A 52 -7.83 -0.91 14.26
N MET A 53 -7.41 -2.13 13.91
CA MET A 53 -7.96 -3.37 14.48
C MET A 53 -7.65 -3.58 15.97
N THR A 54 -6.64 -2.90 16.51
CA THR A 54 -6.30 -2.96 17.94
C THR A 54 -6.87 -1.80 18.74
N ALA A 55 -7.60 -0.87 18.11
CA ALA A 55 -8.13 0.32 18.78
C ALA A 55 -9.34 -0.02 19.67
N ASP A 56 -9.53 0.74 20.76
CA ASP A 56 -10.58 0.47 21.77
C ASP A 56 -12.02 0.79 21.30
N ASN A 57 -12.20 1.31 20.08
CA ASN A 57 -13.49 1.77 19.56
C ASN A 57 -14.13 0.82 18.52
N LEU A 58 -13.77 -0.47 18.52
CA LEU A 58 -14.38 -1.47 17.61
C LEU A 58 -15.87 -1.74 17.85
N ALA A 59 -16.42 -1.26 18.98
CA ALA A 59 -17.86 -1.31 19.23
C ALA A 59 -18.67 -0.31 18.39
N ASP A 60 -18.00 0.68 17.77
CA ASP A 60 -18.65 1.63 16.87
C ASP A 60 -18.75 1.05 15.44
N PRO A 61 -19.95 0.86 14.89
CA PRO A 61 -20.13 0.33 13.53
C PRO A 61 -19.51 1.24 12.45
N ALA A 62 -19.42 2.55 12.66
CA ALA A 62 -18.78 3.46 11.71
C ALA A 62 -17.26 3.21 11.63
N VAL A 63 -16.66 2.93 12.78
CA VAL A 63 -15.24 2.56 12.89
C VAL A 63 -14.98 1.24 12.15
N VAL A 64 -15.77 0.21 12.41
CA VAL A 64 -15.62 -1.08 11.74
C VAL A 64 -15.79 -0.96 10.22
N GLY A 65 -16.76 -0.15 9.77
CA GLY A 65 -16.93 0.14 8.35
C GLY A 65 -15.70 0.81 7.71
N SER A 66 -15.05 1.74 8.41
CA SER A 66 -13.82 2.39 7.93
C SER A 66 -12.64 1.41 7.83
N ILE A 67 -12.52 0.48 8.78
CA ILE A 67 -11.52 -0.58 8.76
C ILE A 67 -11.76 -1.52 7.58
N GLN A 68 -13.01 -1.95 7.39
CA GLN A 68 -13.39 -2.84 6.29
C GLN A 68 -13.11 -2.21 4.92
N LYS A 69 -13.42 -0.92 4.77
CA LYS A 69 -13.10 -0.16 3.55
C LYS A 69 -11.59 -0.16 3.28
N SER A 70 -10.79 0.15 4.30
CA SER A 70 -9.33 0.18 4.18
C SER A 70 -8.75 -1.20 3.84
N MET A 71 -9.28 -2.27 4.45
CA MET A 71 -8.90 -3.65 4.10
C MET A 71 -9.23 -4.02 2.65
N LEU A 72 -10.40 -3.58 2.15
CA LEU A 72 -10.81 -3.84 0.77
C LEU A 72 -9.90 -3.11 -0.22
N GLU A 73 -9.57 -1.85 0.05
CA GLU A 73 -8.65 -1.04 -0.77
C GLU A 73 -7.25 -1.66 -0.82
N TYR A 74 -6.70 -2.05 0.33
CA TYR A 74 -5.44 -2.78 0.43
C TYR A 74 -5.45 -4.08 -0.38
N SER A 75 -6.48 -4.91 -0.20
CA SER A 75 -6.61 -6.21 -0.88
C SER A 75 -6.66 -6.05 -2.39
N ASN A 76 -7.47 -5.10 -2.88
CA ASN A 76 -7.58 -4.79 -4.30
C ASN A 76 -6.25 -4.32 -4.89
N THR A 77 -5.53 -3.46 -4.18
CA THR A 77 -4.23 -2.92 -4.62
C THR A 77 -3.20 -4.03 -4.77
N VAL A 78 -3.04 -4.88 -3.75
CA VAL A 78 -2.08 -6.01 -3.80
C VAL A 78 -2.46 -7.02 -4.89
N ALA A 79 -3.75 -7.34 -5.03
CA ALA A 79 -4.23 -8.25 -6.07
C ALA A 79 -4.00 -7.71 -7.48
N PHE A 80 -4.19 -6.40 -7.68
CA PHE A 80 -3.93 -5.74 -8.95
C PHE A 80 -2.45 -5.78 -9.31
N ILE A 81 -1.57 -5.41 -8.37
CA ILE A 81 -0.11 -5.45 -8.57
C ILE A 81 0.34 -6.87 -8.96
N GLY A 82 -0.11 -7.89 -8.23
CA GLY A 82 0.22 -9.29 -8.54
C GLY A 82 -0.28 -9.73 -9.92
N THR A 83 -1.48 -9.30 -10.31
CA THR A 83 -2.06 -9.61 -11.62
C THR A 83 -1.31 -8.89 -12.74
N ALA A 84 -0.98 -7.61 -12.57
CA ALA A 84 -0.23 -6.82 -13.53
C ALA A 84 1.17 -7.41 -13.75
N ALA A 85 1.89 -7.71 -12.67
CA ALA A 85 3.22 -8.33 -12.73
C ALA A 85 3.18 -9.67 -13.49
N ARG A 86 2.21 -10.54 -13.19
CA ARG A 86 2.04 -11.82 -13.89
C ARG A 86 1.79 -11.63 -15.39
N LYS A 87 0.94 -10.67 -15.77
CA LYS A 87 0.65 -10.38 -17.19
C LYS A 87 1.88 -9.85 -17.92
N ILE A 88 2.63 -8.92 -17.32
CA ILE A 88 3.86 -8.38 -17.91
C ILE A 88 4.89 -9.49 -18.15
N VAL A 89 5.16 -10.32 -17.14
CA VAL A 89 6.10 -11.45 -17.25
C VAL A 89 5.62 -12.45 -18.30
N GLY A 90 4.34 -12.83 -18.28
CA GLY A 90 3.79 -13.76 -19.26
C GLY A 90 3.86 -13.25 -20.70
N THR A 91 3.65 -11.95 -20.93
CA THR A 91 3.85 -11.33 -22.24
C THR A 91 5.32 -11.37 -22.65
N ALA A 92 6.25 -11.03 -21.74
CA ALA A 92 7.68 -11.09 -22.03
C ALA A 92 8.15 -12.52 -22.37
N GLU A 93 7.72 -13.52 -21.60
CA GLU A 93 8.01 -14.94 -21.86
C GLU A 93 7.46 -15.39 -23.23
N THR A 94 6.25 -14.96 -23.59
CA THR A 94 5.64 -15.28 -24.89
C THR A 94 6.48 -14.72 -26.03
N LEU A 95 6.90 -13.45 -25.93
CA LEU A 95 7.72 -12.80 -26.94
C LEU A 95 9.09 -13.51 -27.09
N LEU A 96 9.75 -13.85 -25.98
CA LEU A 96 11.04 -14.53 -25.97
C LEU A 96 10.99 -15.97 -26.48
N ARG A 97 9.86 -16.68 -26.31
CA ARG A 97 9.67 -18.03 -26.88
C ARG A 97 9.31 -18.01 -28.36
N SER A 98 8.79 -16.89 -28.85
CA SER A 98 8.37 -16.72 -30.25
C SER A 98 9.50 -16.26 -31.18
N SER A 99 10.67 -15.88 -30.64
CA SER A 99 11.90 -15.60 -31.40
C SER A 99 12.78 -16.83 -31.51
#